data_AF-A0A929NIG4-F1
#
_entry.id   AF-A0A929NIG4-F1
#
_cell.length_a   1.000
_cell.length_b   1.000
_cell.length_c   1.000
_cell.angle_alpha   90.00
_cell.angle_beta   90.00
_cell.angle_gamma   90.00
#
_symmetry.space_group_name_H-M   'P 1'
#
loop_
_entity.id
_entity.type
_entity.pdbx_description
1 polymer ?
#
loop_
_entity_poly.entity_id
_entity_poly.type
_entity_poly.pdbx_seq_one_letter_code
_entity_poly.pdbx_strand_id
1 'polypeptide(L)'
;MENRLKHGEALFAEGKIGEAKKIFDDLLKENPENHELLNNLGVISCSQNNVQEAEDYFLRAISAKKDYFNVLLNLSKLYQNTERWEQAANQLEKCISIADQNTDIFNQLGKVYLKIGDTEKAKVTLRKSLELNPDQEIVRESLSALEGDVGAPGKAVEKSPNDQELRELLNNARLQQSPRTKITVLCLPGLQSFLGDIVDFFKTKYDVRTCYSKNNQEIESAVQWADIVWLEWANEMAIHVTNNVPSVSEKQVICRIHSYEVLNGYLPRIQWSKISKTVFVADHVLKIALEL
;
A
#
# COMPACT_ATOMS: atom_id res chain seq x y z
N MET A 1 23.69 -5.36 26.52
CA MET A 1 22.39 -4.96 25.94
C MET A 1 22.56 -4.45 24.50
N GLU A 2 23.28 -3.35 24.27
CA GLU A 2 23.40 -2.71 22.94
C GLU A 2 23.92 -3.61 21.80
N ASN A 3 24.99 -4.38 22.03
CA ASN A 3 25.52 -5.31 21.01
C ASN A 3 24.52 -6.42 20.63
N ARG A 4 23.71 -6.87 21.58
CA ARG A 4 22.68 -7.90 21.33
C ARG A 4 21.48 -7.29 20.60
N LEU A 5 21.09 -6.06 20.94
CA LEU A 5 20.04 -5.34 20.23
C LEU A 5 20.42 -5.15 18.75
N LYS A 6 21.60 -4.60 18.47
CA LYS A 6 22.13 -4.44 17.10
C LYS A 6 22.22 -5.76 16.34
N HIS A 7 22.60 -6.84 17.02
CA HIS A 7 22.63 -8.17 16.41
C HIS A 7 21.22 -8.67 16.06
N GLY A 8 20.24 -8.51 16.96
CA GLY A 8 18.84 -8.85 16.68
C GLY A 8 18.27 -8.02 15.53
N GLU A 9 18.59 -6.73 15.45
CA GLU A 9 18.19 -5.84 14.35
C GLU A 9 18.82 -6.25 13.01
N ALA A 10 20.09 -6.64 13.01
CA ALA A 10 20.77 -7.16 11.82
C ALA A 10 20.12 -8.46 11.34
N LEU A 11 19.84 -9.42 12.25
CA LEU A 11 19.12 -10.65 11.92
C LEU A 11 17.71 -10.37 11.39
N PHE A 12 17.02 -9.39 11.96
CA PHE A 12 15.71 -8.96 11.47
C PHE A 12 15.81 -8.40 10.05
N ALA A 13 16.80 -7.55 9.78
CA ALA A 13 17.06 -7.00 8.45
C ALA A 13 17.47 -8.08 7.42
N GLU A 14 18.15 -9.14 7.87
CA GLU A 14 18.49 -10.33 7.07
C GLU A 14 17.30 -11.28 6.85
N GLY A 15 16.13 -11.00 7.43
CA GLY A 15 14.94 -11.85 7.33
C GLY A 15 14.99 -13.11 8.21
N LYS A 16 15.97 -13.24 9.10
CA LYS A 16 16.07 -14.31 10.10
C LYS A 16 15.14 -14.01 11.29
N ILE A 17 13.85 -13.90 11.00
CA ILE A 17 12.82 -13.41 11.94
C ILE A 17 12.77 -14.23 13.23
N GLY A 18 12.91 -15.56 13.13
CA GLY A 18 12.90 -16.44 14.32
C GLY A 18 14.10 -16.21 15.25
N GLU A 19 15.29 -16.02 14.69
CA GLU A 19 16.51 -15.74 15.47
C GLU A 19 16.47 -14.35 16.09
N ALA A 20 16.06 -13.34 15.30
CA ALA A 20 15.85 -11.98 15.79
C ALA A 20 14.84 -11.93 16.93
N LYS A 21 13.68 -12.58 16.77
CA LYS A 21 12.64 -12.67 17.80
C LYS A 21 13.19 -13.27 19.09
N LYS A 22 13.97 -14.36 19.00
CA LYS A 22 14.57 -14.99 20.18
C LYS A 22 15.49 -14.02 20.94
N ILE A 23 16.32 -13.26 20.22
CA ILE A 23 17.19 -12.25 20.83
C ILE A 23 16.37 -11.16 21.50
N PHE A 24 15.34 -10.65 20.82
CA PHE A 24 14.48 -9.59 21.37
C PHE A 24 13.66 -10.08 22.56
N ASP A 25 13.12 -11.30 22.53
CA ASP A 25 12.39 -11.91 23.65
C ASP A 25 13.30 -12.04 24.88
N ASP A 26 14.56 -12.46 24.70
CA ASP A 26 15.53 -12.57 25.80
C ASP A 26 15.94 -11.20 26.34
N LEU A 27 16.14 -10.21 25.48
CA LEU A 27 16.41 -8.83 25.91
C LEU A 27 15.21 -8.18 26.61
N LEU A 28 13.99 -8.51 26.19
CA LEU A 28 12.77 -7.99 26.80
C LEU A 28 12.56 -8.57 28.19
N LYS A 29 12.97 -9.81 28.47
CA LYS A 29 12.96 -10.36 29.84
C LYS A 29 13.88 -9.58 30.79
N GLU A 30 15.00 -9.07 30.27
CA GLU A 30 15.95 -8.25 31.04
C GLU A 30 15.43 -6.82 31.24
N ASN A 31 14.69 -6.28 30.26
CA ASN A 31 14.09 -4.96 30.33
C ASN A 31 12.67 -4.94 29.73
N PRO A 32 11.64 -5.27 30.52
CA PRO A 32 10.27 -5.48 30.01
C PRO A 32 9.56 -4.23 29.46
N GLU A 33 10.06 -3.05 29.81
CA GLU A 33 9.50 -1.75 29.41
C GLU A 33 10.32 -1.08 28.30
N ASN A 34 11.29 -1.78 27.69
CA ASN A 34 12.06 -1.22 26.60
C ASN A 34 11.17 -1.02 25.35
N HIS A 35 10.78 0.24 25.09
CA HIS A 35 9.89 0.60 24.00
C HIS A 35 10.44 0.27 22.60
N GLU A 36 11.76 0.24 22.39
CA GLU A 36 12.39 -0.14 21.11
C GLU A 36 12.25 -1.64 20.86
N LEU A 37 12.52 -2.47 21.87
CA LEU A 37 12.32 -3.93 21.79
C LEU A 37 10.86 -4.28 21.57
N LEU A 38 9.96 -3.65 22.32
CA LEU A 38 8.52 -3.83 22.17
C LEU A 38 8.06 -3.42 20.76
N ASN A 39 8.54 -2.30 20.21
CA ASN A 39 8.27 -1.94 18.82
C ASN A 39 8.75 -3.02 17.83
N ASN A 40 9.99 -3.50 17.98
CA ASN A 40 10.57 -4.48 17.06
C ASN A 40 9.81 -5.83 17.12
N LEU A 41 9.40 -6.27 18.32
CA LEU A 41 8.57 -7.46 18.50
C LEU A 41 7.16 -7.28 17.94
N GLY A 42 6.58 -6.08 18.05
CA GLY A 42 5.31 -5.75 17.41
C GLY A 42 5.40 -5.83 15.88
N VAL A 43 6.47 -5.30 15.28
CA VAL A 43 6.73 -5.39 13.83
C VAL A 43 6.94 -6.85 13.39
N ILE A 44 7.70 -7.64 14.16
CA ILE A 44 7.85 -9.08 13.90
C ILE A 44 6.48 -9.77 13.92
N SER A 45 5.66 -9.49 14.93
CA SER A 45 4.33 -10.09 15.08
C SER A 45 3.41 -9.72 13.91
N CYS A 46 3.46 -8.48 13.42
CA CYS A 46 2.80 -8.06 12.18
C CYS A 46 3.27 -8.89 10.97
N SER A 47 4.58 -9.12 10.82
CA SER A 47 5.13 -9.92 9.70
C SER A 47 4.68 -11.39 9.74
N GLN A 48 4.33 -11.88 10.92
CA GLN A 48 3.79 -13.22 11.16
C GLN A 48 2.27 -13.28 11.09
N ASN A 49 1.61 -12.17 10.77
CA ASN A 49 0.14 -12.01 10.78
C ASN A 49 -0.50 -12.26 12.16
N ASN A 50 0.27 -12.15 13.24
CA ASN A 50 -0.21 -12.25 14.62
C ASN A 50 -0.69 -10.88 15.11
N VAL A 51 -1.88 -10.47 14.65
CA VAL A 51 -2.44 -9.13 14.91
C VAL A 51 -2.55 -8.80 16.39
N GLN A 52 -3.07 -9.72 17.20
CA GLN A 52 -3.29 -9.49 18.64
C GLN A 52 -1.98 -9.32 19.41
N GLU A 53 -0.98 -10.14 19.09
CA GLU A 53 0.34 -10.06 19.71
C GLU A 53 1.06 -8.76 19.31
N ALA A 54 0.96 -8.36 18.03
CA ALA A 54 1.50 -7.10 17.56
C ALA A 54 0.90 -5.89 18.29
N GLU A 55 -0.43 -5.89 18.45
CA GLU A 55 -1.14 -4.84 19.17
C GLU A 55 -0.73 -4.77 20.64
N ASP A 56 -0.60 -5.90 21.34
CA ASP A 56 -0.10 -5.94 22.73
C ASP A 56 1.28 -5.28 22.85
N TYR A 57 2.23 -5.69 22.00
CA TYR A 57 3.57 -5.12 22.01
C TYR A 57 3.57 -3.62 21.74
N PHE A 58 2.78 -3.14 20.77
CA PHE A 58 2.70 -1.70 20.49
C PHE A 58 2.04 -0.91 21.63
N LEU A 59 0.97 -1.42 22.23
CA LEU A 59 0.31 -0.76 23.37
C LEU A 59 1.23 -0.69 24.60
N ARG A 60 2.03 -1.73 24.84
CA ARG A 60 3.07 -1.73 25.88
C ARG A 60 4.18 -0.73 25.55
N ALA A 61 4.61 -0.66 24.29
CA ALA A 61 5.62 0.33 23.86
C ALA A 61 5.13 1.77 24.05
N ILE A 62 3.86 2.07 23.73
CA ILE A 62 3.23 3.38 24.00
C ILE A 62 3.12 3.64 25.50
N SER A 63 2.81 2.61 26.31
CA SER A 63 2.76 2.76 27.77
C SER A 63 4.12 3.13 28.36
N ALA A 64 5.20 2.55 27.84
CA ALA A 64 6.57 2.89 28.21
C ALA A 64 7.05 4.25 27.67
N LYS A 65 6.61 4.63 26.46
CA LYS A 65 6.92 5.93 25.84
C LYS A 65 5.73 6.44 25.03
N LYS A 66 4.95 7.33 25.65
CA LYS A 66 3.68 7.84 25.11
C LYS A 66 3.78 8.49 23.74
N ASP A 67 4.85 9.27 23.51
CA ASP A 67 5.05 10.03 22.28
C ASP A 67 6.04 9.34 21.31
N TYR A 68 6.04 8.01 21.29
CA TYR A 68 6.92 7.26 20.39
C TYR A 68 6.32 7.20 18.98
N PHE A 69 6.67 8.19 18.15
CA PHE A 69 6.16 8.37 16.78
C PHE A 69 6.13 7.07 15.95
N ASN A 70 7.23 6.30 15.94
CA ASN A 70 7.31 5.07 15.14
C ASN A 70 6.26 4.03 15.54
N VAL A 71 5.99 3.89 16.85
CA VAL A 71 4.98 2.94 17.34
C VAL A 71 3.58 3.43 17.04
N LEU A 72 3.31 4.72 17.21
CA LEU A 72 2.01 5.30 16.87
C LEU A 72 1.69 5.08 15.37
N LEU A 73 2.67 5.28 14.50
CA LEU A 73 2.54 5.03 13.08
C LEU A 73 2.39 3.54 12.74
N ASN A 74 3.12 2.65 13.43
CA ASN A 74 3.00 1.20 13.22
C ASN A 74 1.65 0.67 13.71
N LEU A 75 1.17 1.16 14.85
CA LEU A 75 -0.14 0.81 15.39
C LEU A 75 -1.28 1.36 14.52
N SER A 76 -1.15 2.57 13.96
CA SER A 76 -2.13 3.10 13.02
C SER A 76 -2.21 2.25 11.74
N LYS A 77 -1.08 1.76 11.22
CA LYS A 77 -1.03 0.84 10.08
C LYS A 77 -1.66 -0.51 10.41
N LEU A 78 -1.38 -1.07 11.59
CA LEU A 78 -2.02 -2.29 12.07
C LEU A 78 -3.54 -2.13 12.13
N TYR A 79 -4.03 -1.00 12.62
CA TYR A 79 -5.46 -0.68 12.65
C TYR A 79 -6.06 -0.49 11.25
N GLN A 80 -5.37 0.18 10.33
CA GLN A 80 -5.82 0.29 8.93
C GLN A 80 -5.92 -1.08 8.26
N ASN A 81 -4.92 -1.95 8.43
CA ASN A 81 -4.89 -3.29 7.85
C ASN A 81 -5.98 -4.22 8.42
N THR A 82 -6.50 -3.88 9.60
CA THR A 82 -7.59 -4.63 10.27
C THR A 82 -8.92 -3.89 10.20
N GLU A 83 -9.01 -2.85 9.37
CA GLU A 83 -10.20 -2.01 9.15
C GLU A 83 -10.75 -1.34 10.42
N ARG A 84 -9.90 -1.17 11.44
CA ARG A 84 -10.22 -0.49 12.69
C ARG A 84 -9.96 1.02 12.55
N TRP A 85 -10.72 1.63 11.64
CA TRP A 85 -10.43 2.98 11.12
C TRP A 85 -10.38 4.07 12.18
N GLU A 86 -11.30 4.06 13.16
CA GLU A 86 -11.30 5.06 14.24
C GLU A 86 -10.08 4.97 15.14
N GLN A 87 -9.61 3.76 15.43
CA GLN A 87 -8.40 3.56 16.22
C GLN A 87 -7.15 4.00 15.43
N ALA A 88 -7.15 3.79 14.11
CA ALA A 88 -6.11 4.30 13.22
C ALA A 88 -6.07 5.83 13.20
N ALA A 89 -7.23 6.49 13.07
CA ALA A 89 -7.35 7.94 13.09
C ALA A 89 -6.78 8.52 14.39
N ASN A 90 -7.16 7.95 15.54
CA ASN A 90 -6.66 8.37 16.85
C ASN A 90 -5.11 8.31 16.95
N GLN A 91 -4.48 7.25 16.40
CA GLN A 91 -3.02 7.16 16.44
C GLN A 91 -2.35 8.13 15.47
N LEU A 92 -2.95 8.39 14.30
CA LEU A 92 -2.45 9.36 13.33
C LEU A 92 -2.60 10.80 13.83
N GLU A 93 -3.68 11.14 14.54
CA GLU A 93 -3.86 12.44 15.21
C GLU A 93 -2.74 12.70 16.22
N LYS A 94 -2.34 11.68 16.99
CA LYS A 94 -1.16 11.77 17.89
C LYS A 94 0.13 11.94 17.10
N CYS A 95 0.30 11.26 15.97
CA CYS A 95 1.47 11.46 15.09
C CYS A 95 1.56 12.91 14.62
N ILE A 96 0.43 13.54 14.27
CA ILE A 96 0.38 14.97 13.88
C ILE A 96 0.78 15.87 15.05
N SER A 97 0.38 15.57 16.29
CA SER A 97 0.82 16.37 17.45
C SER A 97 2.33 16.34 17.70
N ILE A 98 3.04 15.34 17.18
CA ILE A 98 4.49 15.18 17.30
C ILE A 98 5.21 15.75 16.06
N ALA A 99 4.65 15.56 14.87
CA ALA A 99 5.24 15.93 13.59
C ALA A 99 4.23 16.70 12.72
N ASP A 100 3.91 17.92 13.13
CA ASP A 100 2.86 18.77 12.56
C ASP A 100 3.17 19.34 11.16
N GLN A 101 4.38 19.12 10.65
CA GLN A 101 4.82 19.46 9.30
C GLN A 101 4.89 18.24 8.35
N ASN A 102 4.59 17.03 8.84
CA ASN A 102 4.74 15.82 8.03
C ASN A 102 3.50 15.57 7.15
N THR A 103 3.57 15.97 5.88
CA THR A 103 2.49 15.84 4.89
C THR A 103 1.99 14.41 4.70
N ASP A 104 2.86 13.40 4.84
CA ASP A 104 2.46 12.00 4.68
C ASP A 104 1.47 11.56 5.76
N ILE A 105 1.61 12.09 6.98
CA ILE A 105 0.70 11.77 8.09
C ILE A 105 -0.66 12.43 7.86
N PHE A 106 -0.69 13.69 7.39
CA PHE A 106 -1.94 14.34 7.00
C PHE A 106 -2.63 13.59 5.85
N ASN A 107 -1.88 13.13 4.85
CA ASN A 107 -2.43 12.35 3.75
C ASN A 107 -3.02 11.02 4.22
N GLN A 108 -2.31 10.30 5.08
CA GLN A 108 -2.81 9.05 5.66
C GLN A 108 -4.07 9.28 6.50
N LEU A 109 -4.07 10.30 7.36
CA LEU A 109 -5.24 10.61 8.19
C LEU A 109 -6.45 11.03 7.33
N GLY A 110 -6.23 11.82 6.29
CA GLY A 110 -7.28 12.17 5.32
C GLY A 110 -7.90 10.94 4.67
N LYS A 111 -7.07 9.99 4.20
CA LYS A 111 -7.56 8.70 3.67
C LYS A 111 -8.34 7.90 4.71
N VAL A 112 -7.86 7.86 5.96
CA VAL A 112 -8.55 7.14 7.05
C VAL A 112 -9.91 7.78 7.36
N TYR A 113 -10.02 9.10 7.40
CA TYR A 113 -11.31 9.77 7.57
C TYR A 113 -12.28 9.48 6.43
N LEU A 114 -11.81 9.33 5.19
CA LEU A 114 -12.66 8.86 4.09
C LEU A 114 -13.18 7.44 4.30
N LYS A 115 -12.35 6.53 4.85
CA LYS A 115 -12.79 5.16 5.20
C LYS A 115 -13.79 5.14 6.35
N ILE A 116 -13.69 6.08 7.28
CA ILE A 116 -14.68 6.32 8.36
C ILE A 116 -15.99 6.89 7.77
N GLY A 117 -15.91 7.64 6.67
CA GLY A 117 -17.03 8.39 6.09
C GLY A 117 -17.10 9.85 6.55
N ASP A 118 -16.15 10.30 7.38
CA ASP A 118 -16.03 11.69 7.82
C ASP A 118 -15.34 12.55 6.74
N THR A 119 -16.11 12.84 5.70
CA THR A 119 -15.64 13.57 4.51
C THR A 119 -15.16 14.98 4.85
N GLU A 120 -15.77 15.64 5.83
CA GLU A 120 -15.40 17.01 6.20
C GLU A 120 -14.06 17.04 6.92
N LYS A 121 -13.80 16.12 7.87
CA LYS A 121 -12.46 16.00 8.45
C LYS A 121 -11.43 15.62 7.39
N ALA A 122 -11.74 14.70 6.49
CA ALA A 122 -10.84 14.35 5.40
C ALA A 122 -10.43 15.58 4.57
N LYS A 123 -11.39 16.43 4.17
CA LYS A 123 -11.11 17.67 3.44
C LYS A 123 -10.21 18.61 4.24
N VAL A 124 -10.54 18.86 5.51
CA VAL A 124 -9.74 19.74 6.37
C VAL A 124 -8.30 19.24 6.49
N THR A 125 -8.11 17.94 6.74
CA THR A 125 -6.79 17.33 6.88
C THR A 125 -5.99 17.37 5.57
N LEU A 126 -6.62 17.05 4.42
CA LEU A 126 -5.95 17.07 3.12
C LEU A 126 -5.62 18.48 2.65
N ARG A 127 -6.48 19.47 2.93
CA ARG A 127 -6.14 20.90 2.70
C ARG A 127 -4.92 21.31 3.52
N LYS A 128 -4.84 20.86 4.78
CA LYS A 128 -3.67 21.14 5.61
C LYS A 128 -2.38 20.54 5.03
N SER A 129 -2.46 19.34 4.47
CA SER A 129 -1.34 18.74 3.74
C SER A 129 -0.90 19.60 2.55
N LEU A 130 -1.84 20.10 1.75
CA LEU A 130 -1.52 20.98 0.60
C LEU A 130 -0.99 22.36 1.01
N GLU A 131 -1.41 22.90 2.15
CA GLU A 131 -0.81 24.12 2.69
C GLU A 131 0.69 23.93 2.99
N LEU A 132 1.07 22.75 3.49
CA LEU A 132 2.45 22.42 3.83
C LEU A 132 3.29 22.07 2.60
N ASN A 133 2.69 21.35 1.64
CA ASN A 133 3.31 21.04 0.35
C ASN A 133 2.27 21.12 -0.77
N PRO A 134 2.27 22.22 -1.55
CA PRO A 134 1.31 22.44 -2.63
C PRO A 134 1.47 21.50 -3.83
N ASP A 135 2.62 20.85 -4.00
CA ASP A 135 2.96 20.06 -5.21
C ASP A 135 2.44 18.61 -5.18
N GLN A 136 1.50 18.32 -4.27
CA GLN A 136 0.92 16.99 -4.12
C GLN A 136 -0.31 16.81 -5.04
N GLU A 137 -0.07 16.53 -6.32
CA GLU A 137 -1.12 16.37 -7.34
C GLU A 137 -2.23 15.38 -6.91
N ILE A 138 -1.85 14.23 -6.34
CA ILE A 138 -2.80 13.20 -5.87
C ILE A 138 -3.73 13.75 -4.78
N VAL A 139 -3.22 14.58 -3.87
CA VAL A 139 -4.01 15.16 -2.78
C VAL A 139 -4.98 16.21 -3.34
N ARG A 140 -4.55 16.97 -4.35
CA ARG A 140 -5.38 17.94 -5.06
C ARG A 140 -6.52 17.26 -5.83
N GLU A 141 -6.23 16.18 -6.54
CA GLU A 141 -7.23 15.36 -7.22
C GLU A 141 -8.24 14.79 -6.22
N SER A 142 -7.74 14.28 -5.09
CA SER A 142 -8.60 13.74 -4.01
C SER A 142 -9.53 14.82 -3.44
N LEU A 143 -9.02 16.02 -3.14
CA LEU A 143 -9.84 17.13 -2.67
C LEU A 143 -10.86 17.60 -3.72
N SER A 144 -10.44 17.74 -4.98
CA SER A 144 -11.34 18.12 -6.08
C SER A 144 -12.50 17.13 -6.25
N ALA A 145 -12.21 15.83 -6.13
CA ALA A 145 -13.23 14.80 -6.15
C ALA A 145 -14.19 14.87 -4.94
N LEU A 146 -13.69 15.20 -3.75
CA LEU A 146 -14.51 15.35 -2.54
C LEU A 146 -15.32 16.65 -2.50
N GLU A 147 -14.83 17.69 -3.16
CA GLU A 147 -15.46 19.01 -3.24
C GLU A 147 -16.47 19.10 -4.39
N GLY A 148 -16.35 18.22 -5.39
CA GLY A 148 -17.23 18.20 -6.55
C GLY A 148 -17.07 19.47 -7.38
N ASP A 149 -16.00 19.54 -8.17
CA ASP A 149 -15.75 20.56 -9.21
C ASP A 149 -16.34 21.96 -8.91
N VAL A 150 -15.66 22.72 -8.04
CA VAL A 150 -15.75 24.18 -8.03
C VAL A 150 -14.34 24.74 -8.05
N GLY A 151 -13.75 24.83 -9.24
CA GLY A 151 -12.74 25.84 -9.50
C GLY A 151 -13.33 27.23 -9.27
N ALA A 152 -12.87 27.94 -8.25
CA ALA A 152 -13.16 29.37 -8.07
C ALA A 152 -12.47 30.20 -9.18
N PRO A 153 -12.89 31.45 -9.51
CA PRO A 153 -13.83 32.34 -8.82
C PRO A 153 -14.91 33.01 -9.72
N GLY A 154 -16.06 33.38 -9.15
CA GLY A 154 -16.96 34.38 -9.74
C GLY A 154 -18.43 33.97 -9.82
N LYS A 155 -19.30 34.90 -9.41
CA LYS A 155 -20.77 34.85 -9.45
C LYS A 155 -21.34 34.21 -10.73
N ALA A 156 -22.24 33.24 -10.57
CA ALA A 156 -23.69 33.39 -10.81
C ALA A 156 -24.36 32.02 -10.64
N VAL A 157 -25.32 31.95 -9.71
CA VAL A 157 -26.23 30.81 -9.60
C VAL A 157 -27.24 30.94 -10.73
N GLU A 158 -27.19 30.06 -11.71
CA GLU A 158 -28.33 29.80 -12.59
C GLU A 158 -28.73 28.32 -12.53
N LYS A 159 -30.03 28.16 -12.24
CA LYS A 159 -30.90 26.98 -12.19
C LYS A 159 -30.32 25.64 -12.64
N SER A 160 -30.44 24.65 -11.75
CA SER A 160 -30.25 23.23 -12.00
C SER A 160 -31.05 22.72 -13.22
N PRO A 161 -30.47 21.86 -14.07
CA PRO A 161 -31.19 21.19 -15.15
C PRO A 161 -32.23 20.24 -14.56
N ASN A 162 -33.38 20.14 -15.23
CA ASN A 162 -34.41 19.16 -14.87
C ASN A 162 -33.84 17.75 -15.08
N ASP A 163 -34.17 16.79 -14.19
CA ASP A 163 -33.56 15.44 -14.09
C ASP A 163 -33.43 14.66 -15.40
N GLN A 164 -34.24 15.00 -16.40
CA GLN A 164 -34.24 14.39 -17.72
C GLN A 164 -33.04 14.81 -18.58
N GLU A 165 -32.65 16.09 -18.57
CA GLU A 165 -31.49 16.60 -19.30
C GLU A 165 -30.18 16.08 -18.68
N LEU A 166 -30.13 16.01 -17.34
CA LEU A 166 -28.99 15.42 -16.62
C LEU A 166 -28.79 13.95 -17.00
N ARG A 167 -29.88 13.17 -17.12
CA ARG A 167 -29.81 11.75 -17.52
C ARG A 167 -29.36 11.57 -18.96
N GLU A 168 -29.81 12.42 -19.88
CA GLU A 168 -29.36 12.37 -21.28
C GLU A 168 -27.88 12.79 -21.40
N LEU A 169 -27.45 13.80 -20.67
CA LEU A 169 -26.06 14.25 -20.65
C LEU A 169 -25.12 13.18 -20.07
N LEU A 170 -25.54 12.50 -18.99
CA LEU A 170 -24.81 11.37 -18.41
C LEU A 170 -24.76 10.16 -19.36
N ASN A 171 -25.84 9.85 -20.07
CA ASN A 171 -25.85 8.77 -21.06
C ASN A 171 -24.95 9.08 -22.26
N ASN A 172 -24.97 10.32 -22.75
CA ASN A 172 -24.11 10.75 -23.85
C ASN A 172 -22.63 10.77 -23.46
N ALA A 173 -22.31 11.19 -22.21
CA ALA A 173 -20.95 11.12 -21.67
C ALA A 173 -20.45 9.67 -21.50
N ARG A 174 -21.34 8.74 -21.14
CA ARG A 174 -21.01 7.31 -21.01
C ARG A 174 -20.75 6.64 -22.36
N LEU A 175 -21.43 7.08 -23.43
CA LEU A 175 -21.28 6.57 -24.79
C LEU A 175 -20.05 7.12 -25.52
N GLN A 176 -19.42 8.19 -25.02
CA GLN A 176 -18.21 8.79 -25.61
C GLN A 176 -16.89 8.32 -24.98
N GLN A 177 -16.91 7.47 -23.94
CA GLN A 177 -15.65 6.92 -23.41
C GLN A 177 -15.07 5.88 -24.38
N SER A 178 -13.91 6.21 -24.96
CA SER A 178 -13.06 5.22 -25.64
C SER A 178 -12.83 4.02 -24.70
N PRO A 179 -12.74 2.78 -25.21
CA PRO A 179 -12.54 1.61 -24.36
C PRO A 179 -11.29 1.82 -23.51
N ARG A 180 -11.47 1.84 -22.18
CA ARG A 180 -10.36 1.99 -21.23
C ARG A 180 -9.43 0.79 -21.39
N THR A 181 -8.13 1.05 -21.51
CA THR A 181 -7.09 0.02 -21.53
C THR A 181 -7.26 -0.92 -20.34
N LYS A 182 -7.21 -2.23 -20.59
CA LYS A 182 -7.45 -3.26 -19.57
C LYS A 182 -6.15 -3.63 -18.88
N ILE A 183 -6.14 -3.59 -17.56
CA ILE A 183 -5.02 -4.03 -16.74
C ILE A 183 -5.46 -5.15 -15.81
N THR A 184 -4.70 -6.24 -15.79
CA THR A 184 -4.85 -7.26 -14.76
C THR A 184 -3.74 -7.19 -13.73
N VAL A 185 -4.11 -7.25 -12.45
CA VAL A 185 -3.16 -7.31 -11.32
C VAL A 185 -3.17 -8.74 -10.79
N LEU A 186 -2.05 -9.43 -10.98
CA LEU A 186 -1.87 -10.82 -10.59
C LEU A 186 -1.07 -10.89 -9.29
N CYS A 187 -1.60 -11.62 -8.31
CA CYS A 187 -0.95 -11.84 -7.02
C CYS A 187 -1.31 -13.21 -6.43
N LEU A 188 -0.38 -13.83 -5.71
CA LEU A 188 -0.70 -15.08 -5.02
C LEU A 188 -1.68 -14.82 -3.86
N PRO A 189 -2.61 -15.76 -3.56
CA PRO A 189 -3.47 -15.67 -2.39
C PRO A 189 -2.65 -15.53 -1.10
N GLY A 190 -3.08 -14.61 -0.23
CA GLY A 190 -2.41 -14.28 1.04
C GLY A 190 -1.42 -13.11 0.94
N LEU A 191 -1.08 -12.64 -0.27
CA LEU A 191 -0.16 -11.51 -0.48
C LEU A 191 -0.87 -10.24 -0.99
N GLN A 192 -2.21 -10.20 -0.98
CA GLN A 192 -3.01 -9.10 -1.53
C GLN A 192 -3.18 -7.90 -0.59
N SER A 193 -2.75 -7.99 0.67
CA SER A 193 -2.93 -6.93 1.68
C SER A 193 -2.33 -5.59 1.28
N PHE A 194 -1.34 -5.58 0.38
CA PHE A 194 -0.65 -4.37 -0.09
C PHE A 194 -1.18 -3.80 -1.41
N LEU A 195 -2.16 -4.46 -2.03
CA LEU A 195 -2.61 -4.13 -3.39
C LEU A 195 -3.78 -3.15 -3.45
N GLY A 196 -4.48 -2.92 -2.34
CA GLY A 196 -5.70 -2.09 -2.32
C GLY A 196 -5.51 -0.71 -2.95
N ASP A 197 -4.55 0.06 -2.43
CA ASP A 197 -4.25 1.42 -2.92
C ASP A 197 -3.79 1.42 -4.40
N ILE A 198 -3.01 0.42 -4.81
CA ILE A 198 -2.49 0.30 -6.19
C ILE A 198 -3.64 -0.02 -7.16
N VAL A 199 -4.48 -0.97 -6.79
CA VAL A 199 -5.65 -1.38 -7.58
C VAL A 199 -6.65 -0.25 -7.70
N ASP A 200 -6.92 0.46 -6.60
CA ASP A 200 -7.84 1.60 -6.60
C ASP A 200 -7.29 2.76 -7.43
N PHE A 201 -5.97 3.02 -7.37
CA PHE A 201 -5.32 3.94 -8.29
C PHE A 201 -5.50 3.52 -9.76
N PHE A 202 -5.27 2.25 -10.09
CA PHE A 202 -5.45 1.77 -11.47
C PHE A 202 -6.89 1.90 -11.96
N LYS A 203 -7.90 1.67 -11.11
CA LYS A 203 -9.32 1.80 -11.50
C LYS A 203 -9.70 3.20 -11.95
N THR A 204 -8.94 4.23 -11.55
CA THR A 204 -9.17 5.61 -12.00
C THR A 204 -8.88 5.79 -13.49
N LYS A 205 -7.93 5.03 -14.05
CA LYS A 205 -7.41 5.20 -15.43
C LYS A 205 -7.67 4.00 -16.34
N TYR A 206 -7.81 2.80 -15.78
CA TYR A 206 -7.88 1.53 -16.50
C TYR A 206 -9.15 0.77 -16.15
N ASP A 207 -9.53 -0.17 -17.02
CA ASP A 207 -10.44 -1.26 -16.64
C ASP A 207 -9.61 -2.32 -15.91
N VAL A 208 -9.88 -2.55 -14.62
CA VAL A 208 -9.01 -3.34 -13.74
C VAL A 208 -9.66 -4.66 -13.36
N ARG A 209 -8.92 -5.75 -13.56
CA ARG A 209 -9.25 -7.07 -13.02
C ARG A 209 -8.14 -7.57 -12.10
N THR A 210 -8.47 -7.85 -10.85
CA THR A 210 -7.55 -8.52 -9.93
C THR A 210 -7.69 -10.04 -10.06
N CYS A 211 -6.57 -10.76 -9.99
CA CYS A 211 -6.53 -12.22 -9.91
C CYS A 211 -5.67 -12.63 -8.72
N TYR A 212 -6.33 -13.14 -7.68
CA TYR A 212 -5.70 -13.62 -6.46
C TYR A 212 -5.82 -15.14 -6.40
N SER A 213 -5.06 -15.83 -7.24
CA SER A 213 -5.25 -17.27 -7.45
C SER A 213 -3.93 -18.02 -7.62
N LYS A 214 -3.97 -19.32 -7.29
CA LYS A 214 -2.95 -20.31 -7.68
C LYS A 214 -3.42 -21.16 -8.86
N ASN A 215 -4.66 -20.98 -9.33
CA ASN A 215 -5.22 -21.74 -10.43
C ASN A 215 -4.72 -21.16 -11.76
N ASN A 216 -3.98 -21.99 -12.51
CA ASN A 216 -3.40 -21.59 -13.78
C ASN A 216 -4.44 -21.14 -14.81
N GLN A 217 -5.65 -21.72 -14.83
CA GLN A 217 -6.71 -21.34 -15.76
C GLN A 217 -7.26 -19.94 -15.45
N GLU A 218 -7.39 -19.59 -14.17
CA GLU A 218 -7.84 -18.25 -13.75
C GLU A 218 -6.78 -17.19 -14.08
N ILE A 219 -5.50 -17.52 -13.86
CA ILE A 219 -4.36 -16.67 -14.20
C ILE A 219 -4.31 -16.44 -15.72
N GLU A 220 -4.42 -17.51 -16.52
CA GLU A 220 -4.41 -17.41 -17.97
C GLU A 220 -5.59 -16.60 -18.51
N SER A 221 -6.80 -16.82 -17.98
CA SER A 221 -8.00 -16.04 -18.34
C SER A 221 -7.83 -14.55 -18.02
N ALA A 222 -7.18 -14.22 -16.90
CA ALA A 222 -6.88 -12.84 -16.53
C ALA A 222 -5.86 -12.20 -17.50
N VAL A 223 -4.79 -12.92 -17.87
CA VAL A 223 -3.79 -12.46 -18.84
C VAL A 223 -4.39 -12.28 -20.24
N GLN A 224 -5.23 -13.21 -20.69
CA GLN A 224 -5.89 -13.12 -22.00
C GLN A 224 -6.79 -11.89 -22.11
N TRP A 225 -7.52 -11.58 -21.03
CA TRP A 225 -8.44 -10.44 -20.97
C TRP A 225 -7.74 -9.08 -21.01
N ALA A 226 -6.54 -8.97 -20.45
CA ALA A 226 -5.86 -7.69 -20.25
C ALA A 226 -5.01 -7.26 -21.45
N ASP A 227 -4.77 -5.95 -21.56
CA ASP A 227 -3.75 -5.35 -22.43
C ASP A 227 -2.42 -5.21 -21.66
N ILE A 228 -2.51 -4.90 -20.37
CA ILE A 228 -1.39 -4.77 -19.43
C ILE A 228 -1.48 -5.84 -18.34
N VAL A 229 -0.38 -6.54 -18.09
CA VAL A 229 -0.27 -7.54 -17.02
C VAL A 229 0.66 -6.99 -15.93
N TRP A 230 0.13 -6.75 -14.74
CA TRP A 230 0.88 -6.36 -13.56
C TRP A 230 1.14 -7.58 -12.68
N LEU A 231 2.38 -8.03 -12.62
CA LEU A 231 2.87 -9.03 -11.70
C LEU A 231 3.36 -8.33 -10.44
N GLU A 232 2.60 -8.44 -9.35
CA GLU A 232 2.96 -7.76 -8.10
C GLU A 232 4.27 -8.30 -7.52
N TRP A 233 4.58 -9.58 -7.73
CA TRP A 233 5.76 -10.22 -7.17
C TRP A 233 6.49 -11.03 -8.24
N ALA A 234 7.82 -11.01 -8.19
CA ALA A 234 8.69 -11.81 -9.07
C ALA A 234 8.86 -13.25 -8.55
N ASN A 235 7.75 -13.97 -8.37
CA ASN A 235 7.72 -15.30 -7.73
C ASN A 235 7.23 -16.41 -8.69
N GLU A 236 6.81 -17.56 -8.15
CA GLU A 236 6.26 -18.68 -8.93
C GLU A 236 5.13 -18.29 -9.89
N MET A 237 4.31 -17.29 -9.56
CA MET A 237 3.29 -16.78 -10.47
C MET A 237 3.93 -16.06 -11.68
N ALA A 238 4.94 -15.22 -11.47
CA ALA A 238 5.67 -14.57 -12.56
C ALA A 238 6.41 -15.59 -13.45
N ILE A 239 6.99 -16.63 -12.82
CA ILE A 239 7.61 -17.75 -13.53
C ILE A 239 6.57 -18.46 -14.40
N HIS A 240 5.41 -18.82 -13.83
CA HIS A 240 4.34 -19.48 -14.57
C HIS A 240 3.81 -18.61 -15.72
N VAL A 241 3.48 -17.34 -15.45
CA VAL A 241 2.96 -16.42 -16.45
C VAL A 241 3.94 -16.26 -17.61
N THR A 242 5.22 -16.05 -17.33
CA THR A 242 6.23 -15.85 -18.38
C THR A 242 6.59 -17.15 -19.12
N ASN A 243 6.58 -18.31 -18.46
CA ASN A 243 7.01 -19.56 -19.10
C ASN A 243 5.88 -20.35 -19.75
N ASN A 244 4.65 -20.24 -19.23
CA ASN A 244 3.57 -21.16 -19.56
C ASN A 244 2.32 -20.49 -20.16
N VAL A 245 2.15 -19.17 -20.06
CA VAL A 245 1.00 -18.47 -20.64
C VAL A 245 1.38 -17.88 -22.00
N PRO A 246 0.95 -18.46 -23.14
CA PRO A 246 1.46 -18.05 -24.46
C PRO A 246 1.11 -16.60 -24.84
N SER A 247 -0.12 -16.19 -24.53
CA SER A 247 -0.67 -14.87 -24.85
C SER A 247 0.06 -13.72 -24.17
N VAL A 248 0.86 -13.99 -23.13
CA VAL A 248 1.62 -12.97 -22.40
C VAL A 248 2.62 -12.23 -23.30
N SER A 249 3.11 -12.88 -24.36
CA SER A 249 4.13 -12.32 -25.27
C SER A 249 3.60 -11.14 -26.10
N GLU A 250 2.28 -11.00 -26.18
CA GLU A 250 1.58 -9.92 -26.89
C GLU A 250 1.17 -8.78 -25.96
N LYS A 251 1.48 -8.87 -24.65
CA LYS A 251 1.02 -7.95 -23.62
C LYS A 251 2.13 -7.01 -23.16
N GLN A 252 1.74 -5.87 -22.59
CA GLN A 252 2.65 -5.07 -21.78
C GLN A 252 2.75 -5.70 -20.40
N VAL A 253 3.89 -6.28 -20.06
CA VAL A 253 4.08 -6.96 -18.78
C VAL A 253 4.96 -6.11 -17.86
N ILE A 254 4.42 -5.77 -16.70
CA ILE A 254 5.11 -5.05 -15.64
C ILE A 254 5.33 -6.02 -14.50
N CYS A 255 6.57 -6.15 -14.03
CA CYS A 255 6.90 -6.98 -12.87
C CYS A 255 7.52 -6.13 -11.78
N ARG A 256 6.91 -6.16 -10.59
CA ARG A 256 7.44 -5.51 -9.41
C ARG A 256 8.30 -6.50 -8.61
N ILE A 257 9.46 -6.04 -8.17
CA ILE A 257 10.50 -6.86 -7.54
C ILE A 257 10.78 -6.32 -6.15
N HIS A 258 10.64 -7.17 -5.14
CA HIS A 258 10.92 -6.87 -3.74
C HIS A 258 12.23 -7.53 -3.29
N SER A 259 12.70 -7.17 -2.10
CA SER A 259 13.91 -7.74 -1.51
C SER A 259 13.84 -9.27 -1.38
N TYR A 260 12.64 -9.82 -1.16
CA TYR A 260 12.45 -11.26 -0.98
C TYR A 260 12.77 -12.05 -2.26
N GLU A 261 12.29 -11.63 -3.43
CA GLU A 261 12.41 -12.46 -4.64
C GLU A 261 13.86 -12.56 -5.13
N VAL A 262 14.62 -11.48 -4.98
CA VAL A 262 16.04 -11.41 -5.35
C VAL A 262 16.87 -12.39 -4.51
N LEU A 263 16.51 -12.63 -3.25
CA LEU A 263 17.27 -13.49 -2.34
C LEU A 263 16.86 -14.97 -2.39
N ASN A 264 15.79 -15.32 -3.12
CA ASN A 264 15.21 -16.68 -3.11
C ASN A 264 15.28 -17.38 -4.49
N GLY A 265 16.10 -16.89 -5.41
CA GLY A 265 16.41 -17.60 -6.66
C GLY A 265 15.27 -17.68 -7.68
N TYR A 266 14.25 -16.81 -7.56
CA TYR A 266 13.16 -16.76 -8.54
C TYR A 266 13.59 -16.08 -9.85
N LEU A 267 14.42 -15.04 -9.78
CA LEU A 267 14.80 -14.20 -10.92
C LEU A 267 15.38 -15.00 -12.10
N PRO A 268 16.32 -15.95 -11.91
CA PRO A 268 16.86 -16.74 -13.03
C PRO A 268 15.84 -17.65 -13.73
N ARG A 269 14.68 -17.89 -13.11
CA ARG A 269 13.61 -18.77 -13.63
C ARG A 269 12.53 -18.00 -14.41
N ILE A 270 12.56 -16.67 -14.39
CA ILE A 270 11.63 -15.79 -15.11
C ILE A 270 12.16 -15.53 -16.53
N GLN A 271 11.30 -15.65 -17.53
CA GLN A 271 11.65 -15.24 -18.90
C GLN A 271 11.58 -13.71 -19.04
N TRP A 272 12.66 -13.02 -18.69
CA TRP A 272 12.76 -11.55 -18.73
C TRP A 272 12.51 -10.93 -20.10
N SER A 273 12.72 -11.69 -21.20
CA SER A 273 12.37 -11.23 -22.56
C SER A 273 10.87 -10.96 -22.74
N LYS A 274 10.01 -11.49 -21.86
CA LYS A 274 8.57 -11.25 -21.83
C LYS A 274 8.15 -10.18 -20.82
N ILE A 275 9.09 -9.61 -20.07
CA ILE A 275 8.84 -8.51 -19.14
C ILE A 275 9.15 -7.19 -19.85
N SER A 276 8.15 -6.35 -20.07
CA SER A 276 8.30 -5.05 -20.73
C SER A 276 8.91 -4.00 -19.79
N LYS A 277 8.59 -4.07 -18.49
CA LYS A 277 9.09 -3.12 -17.49
C LYS A 277 9.26 -3.78 -16.13
N THR A 278 10.33 -3.41 -15.44
CA THR A 278 10.61 -3.83 -14.06
C THR A 278 10.49 -2.65 -13.10
N VAL A 279 9.87 -2.87 -11.95
CA VAL A 279 9.76 -1.89 -10.87
C VAL A 279 10.42 -2.45 -9.61
N PHE A 280 11.51 -1.83 -9.16
CA PHE A 280 12.17 -2.21 -7.91
C PHE A 280 11.61 -1.38 -6.77
N VAL A 281 11.35 -2.02 -5.62
CA VAL A 281 10.82 -1.31 -4.44
C VAL A 281 11.86 -0.48 -3.71
N ALA A 282 13.15 -0.70 -3.97
CA ALA A 282 14.25 0.09 -3.45
C ALA A 282 15.53 -0.13 -4.26
N ASP A 283 16.43 0.85 -4.24
CA ASP A 283 17.68 0.83 -5.01
C ASP A 283 18.61 -0.34 -4.66
N HIS A 284 18.63 -0.77 -3.39
CA HIS A 284 19.45 -1.92 -2.99
C HIS A 284 18.95 -3.23 -3.60
N VAL A 285 17.65 -3.35 -3.87
CA VAL A 285 17.07 -4.53 -4.53
C VAL A 285 17.57 -4.64 -5.97
N LEU A 286 17.66 -3.50 -6.68
CA LEU A 286 18.22 -3.45 -8.02
C LEU A 286 19.70 -3.87 -8.03
N LYS A 287 20.51 -3.37 -7.08
CA LYS A 287 21.93 -3.73 -7.00
C LYS A 287 22.14 -5.23 -6.84
N ILE A 288 21.43 -5.84 -5.90
CA ILE A 288 21.52 -7.29 -5.67
C ILE A 288 21.04 -8.06 -6.92
N ALA A 289 19.97 -7.60 -7.58
CA ALA A 289 19.47 -8.26 -8.78
C ALA A 289 20.43 -8.22 -9.97
N LEU A 290 21.29 -7.19 -10.07
CA LEU A 290 22.32 -7.08 -11.11
C LEU A 290 23.55 -7.97 -10.85
N GLU A 291 23.70 -8.50 -9.64
CA GLU A 291 24.80 -9.38 -9.24
C GLU A 291 24.49 -10.87 -9.42
N LEU A 292 23.26 -11.22 -9.83
CA LEU A 292 22.76 -12.59 -10.05
C LEU A 292 22.87 -13.03 -11.52
#